data_AF-A0A7C4MB94-F1
#
_entry.id   AF-A0A7C4MB94-F1
#
_cell.length_a   1.000
_cell.length_b   1.000
_cell.length_c   1.000
_cell.angle_alpha   90.00
_cell.angle_beta   90.00
_cell.angle_gamma   90.00
#
_symmetry.space_group_name_H-M   'P 1'
#
loop_
_entity.id
_entity.type
_entity.pdbx_description
1 polymer ?
#
loop_
_entity_poly.entity_id
_entity_poly.type
_entity_poly.pdbx_seq_one_letter_code
_entity_poly.pdbx_strand_id
1 'polypeptide(L)'
;MQLKRGESMKKAIFALVLSAVFAVSMVLPASAWYHPGPTPWDDKLHNQFGPMTPNLLITPYGGYPAEFAAFHACAIDFMDWPLDPDDYNTLRSEDPNMEVYATPFYVDRGMREFDLNNKRWPTSDVWFRKALAFAFGTGLKSRFVAQVLEGMGLVMDSPLAWSEGWYNPYCTNLYPYDLQACVDT
;
A
#
# COMPACT_ATOMS: atom_id res chain seq x y z
N MET A 1 11.54 -48.12 -15.62
CA MET A 1 11.21 -47.93 -14.19
C MET A 1 9.69 -47.82 -14.07
N GLN A 2 9.02 -48.96 -13.85
CA GLN A 2 7.55 -48.98 -13.75
C GLN A 2 7.14 -48.54 -12.34
N LEU A 3 6.49 -47.37 -12.24
CA LEU A 3 5.87 -46.93 -10.99
C LEU A 3 4.91 -48.02 -10.51
N LYS A 4 5.06 -48.48 -9.26
CA LYS A 4 4.13 -49.45 -8.67
C LYS A 4 2.72 -48.87 -8.81
N ARG A 5 1.76 -49.65 -9.32
CA ARG A 5 0.38 -49.22 -9.64
C ARG A 5 -0.27 -48.35 -8.53
N GLY A 6 0.06 -48.61 -7.26
CA GLY A 6 -0.36 -47.81 -6.12
C GLY A 6 0.24 -46.39 -6.04
N GLU A 7 1.49 -46.17 -6.45
CA GLU A 7 2.11 -44.84 -6.52
C GLU A 7 1.53 -44.00 -7.68
N SER A 8 1.27 -44.64 -8.82
CA SER A 8 0.62 -43.99 -9.96
C SER A 8 -0.78 -43.49 -9.60
N MET A 9 -1.57 -44.32 -8.90
CA MET A 9 -2.91 -43.95 -8.44
C MET A 9 -2.90 -42.82 -7.41
N LYS A 10 -1.94 -42.81 -6.47
CA LYS A 10 -1.78 -41.70 -5.51
C LYS A 10 -1.47 -40.38 -6.19
N LYS A 11 -0.59 -40.38 -7.20
CA LYS A 11 -0.25 -39.19 -7.99
C LYS A 11 -1.44 -38.68 -8.80
N ALA A 12 -2.23 -39.59 -9.39
CA ALA A 12 -3.44 -39.24 -10.12
C ALA A 12 -4.50 -38.61 -9.20
N ILE A 13 -4.73 -39.19 -8.01
CA ILE A 13 -5.65 -38.63 -7.01
C ILE A 13 -5.17 -37.25 -6.54
N PHE A 14 -3.87 -37.10 -6.26
CA PHE A 14 -3.30 -35.83 -5.85
C PHE A 14 -3.47 -34.74 -6.92
N ALA A 15 -3.19 -35.06 -8.18
CA ALA A 15 -3.40 -34.14 -9.30
C ALA A 15 -4.88 -33.75 -9.46
N LEU A 16 -5.79 -34.71 -9.30
CA LEU A 16 -7.23 -34.45 -9.39
C LEU A 16 -7.72 -33.51 -8.29
N VAL A 17 -7.26 -33.73 -7.04
CA VAL A 17 -7.59 -32.86 -5.91
C VAL A 17 -7.03 -31.46 -6.12
N LEU A 18 -5.78 -31.33 -6.58
CA LEU A 18 -5.17 -30.03 -6.84
C LEU A 18 -5.92 -29.26 -7.93
N SER A 19 -6.28 -29.93 -9.02
CA SER A 19 -7.09 -29.34 -10.10
C SER A 19 -8.48 -28.92 -9.62
N ALA A 20 -9.12 -29.71 -8.75
CA ALA A 20 -10.41 -29.37 -8.16
C ALA A 20 -10.31 -28.16 -7.23
N VAL A 21 -9.29 -28.12 -6.36
CA VAL A 21 -9.03 -26.96 -5.49
C VAL A 21 -8.75 -25.70 -6.31
N PHE A 22 -7.93 -25.82 -7.35
CA PHE A 22 -7.64 -24.71 -8.26
C PHE A 22 -8.91 -24.22 -8.96
N ALA A 23 -9.70 -25.12 -9.54
CA ALA A 23 -10.97 -24.78 -10.18
C ALA A 23 -11.94 -24.11 -9.20
N VAL A 24 -12.07 -24.62 -7.96
CA VAL A 24 -12.90 -24.01 -6.91
C VAL A 24 -12.38 -22.63 -6.53
N SER A 25 -11.05 -22.44 -6.41
CA SER A 25 -10.47 -21.12 -6.11
C SER A 25 -10.73 -20.06 -7.19
N MET A 26 -11.00 -20.48 -8.44
CA MET A 26 -11.34 -19.56 -9.53
C MET A 26 -12.82 -19.15 -9.57
N VAL A 27 -13.70 -19.85 -8.85
CA VAL A 27 -15.14 -19.54 -8.77
C VAL A 27 -15.58 -19.04 -7.39
N LEU A 28 -14.74 -19.19 -6.37
CA LEU A 28 -15.01 -18.57 -5.08
C LEU A 28 -14.86 -17.04 -5.18
N PRO A 29 -15.85 -16.27 -4.70
CA PRO A 29 -15.77 -14.82 -4.72
C PRO A 29 -14.56 -14.37 -3.89
N ALA A 30 -13.74 -13.49 -4.48
CA ALA A 30 -12.66 -12.85 -3.77
C ALA A 30 -13.26 -12.06 -2.60
N SER A 31 -13.00 -12.51 -1.38
CA SER A 31 -13.40 -11.79 -0.18
C SER A 31 -12.37 -10.70 0.06
N ALA A 32 -12.65 -9.48 -0.42
CA ALA A 32 -11.88 -8.31 -0.03
C ALA A 32 -12.34 -7.85 1.36
N TRP A 33 -11.40 -7.37 2.17
CA TRP A 33 -11.70 -6.73 3.45
C TRP A 33 -12.53 -5.47 3.21
N TYR A 34 -13.65 -5.34 3.93
CA TYR A 34 -14.69 -4.33 3.74
C TYR A 34 -14.61 -3.24 4.83
N HIS A 35 -14.75 -1.98 4.44
CA HIS A 35 -15.06 -0.87 5.33
C HIS A 35 -16.25 -0.08 4.75
N PRO A 36 -17.34 0.12 5.50
CA PRO A 36 -18.51 0.81 4.99
C PRO A 36 -18.20 2.28 4.66
N GLY A 37 -18.46 2.68 3.42
CA GLY A 37 -18.76 4.08 3.09
C GLY A 37 -20.13 4.51 3.64
N PRO A 38 -20.48 5.80 3.54
CA PRO A 38 -21.72 6.37 4.11
C PRO A 38 -23.02 5.76 3.55
N THR A 39 -22.98 5.05 2.43
CA THR A 39 -24.10 4.29 1.85
C THR A 39 -23.81 2.78 1.79
N PRO A 40 -24.01 2.03 2.89
CA PRO A 40 -23.79 0.57 2.95
C PRO A 40 -24.73 -0.27 2.07
N TRP A 41 -25.63 0.36 1.31
CA TRP A 41 -26.73 -0.31 0.60
C TRP A 41 -26.39 -0.64 -0.86
N ASP A 42 -25.50 0.13 -1.50
CA ASP A 42 -25.09 -0.10 -2.90
C ASP A 42 -24.17 -1.32 -3.05
N ASP A 43 -23.45 -1.69 -2.00
CA ASP A 43 -22.61 -2.89 -1.97
C ASP A 43 -23.41 -4.20 -1.95
N LYS A 44 -24.74 -4.17 -1.83
CA LYS A 44 -25.59 -5.36 -2.07
C LYS A 44 -25.96 -5.54 -3.55
N LEU A 45 -25.61 -4.58 -4.39
CA LEU A 45 -25.80 -4.63 -5.84
C LEU A 45 -24.56 -5.17 -6.57
N HIS A 46 -23.52 -5.60 -5.85
CA HIS A 46 -22.32 -6.17 -6.47
C HIS A 46 -22.68 -7.46 -7.23
N ASN A 47 -22.20 -7.55 -8.46
CA ASN A 47 -22.31 -8.75 -9.26
C ASN A 47 -21.30 -9.77 -8.70
N GLN A 48 -21.74 -11.01 -8.49
CA GLN A 48 -20.87 -12.07 -7.96
C GLN A 48 -19.72 -12.41 -8.92
N PHE A 49 -19.80 -11.96 -10.18
CA PHE A 49 -18.84 -12.28 -11.23
C PHE A 49 -18.46 -11.04 -12.05
N GLY A 50 -17.15 -10.73 -12.08
CA GLY A 50 -16.56 -9.72 -12.95
C GLY A 50 -16.67 -8.26 -12.45
N PRO A 51 -15.96 -7.32 -13.09
CA PRO A 51 -16.06 -5.90 -12.78
C PRO A 51 -17.47 -5.38 -13.11
N MET A 52 -18.01 -4.51 -12.24
CA MET A 52 -19.34 -3.92 -12.39
C MET A 52 -19.46 -2.98 -13.59
N THR A 53 -18.34 -2.40 -14.02
CA THR A 53 -18.29 -1.54 -15.21
C THR A 53 -17.89 -2.34 -16.44
N PRO A 54 -18.65 -2.26 -17.55
CA PRO A 54 -18.30 -2.94 -18.79
C PRO A 54 -17.09 -2.32 -19.49
N ASN A 55 -16.72 -1.07 -19.14
CA ASN A 55 -15.64 -0.33 -19.77
C ASN A 55 -14.80 0.41 -18.73
N LEU A 56 -13.50 0.51 -18.98
CA LEU A 56 -12.57 1.36 -18.24
C LEU A 56 -11.88 2.27 -19.23
N LEU A 57 -11.95 3.59 -19.02
CA LEU A 57 -11.18 4.57 -19.78
C LEU A 57 -10.04 5.09 -18.91
N ILE A 58 -8.80 4.89 -19.37
CA ILE A 58 -7.61 5.43 -18.71
C ILE A 58 -7.14 6.64 -19.51
N THR A 59 -7.14 7.80 -18.86
CA THR A 59 -6.67 9.05 -19.47
C THR A 59 -5.34 9.43 -18.83
N PRO A 60 -4.23 9.47 -19.58
CA PRO A 60 -2.95 9.91 -19.04
C PRO A 60 -2.94 11.43 -18.86
N TYR A 61 -2.58 11.87 -17.66
CA TYR A 61 -2.35 13.28 -17.35
C TYR A 61 -0.84 13.55 -17.21
N GLY A 62 -0.43 14.80 -17.50
CA GLY A 62 0.98 15.20 -17.45
C GLY A 62 1.56 15.32 -16.04
N GLY A 63 0.75 15.12 -15.00
CA GLY A 63 1.14 15.17 -13.60
C GLY A 63 -0.05 15.45 -12.68
N TYR A 64 0.24 15.43 -11.37
CA TYR A 64 -0.74 15.58 -10.30
C TYR A 64 -1.72 16.75 -10.48
N PRO A 65 -1.29 18.01 -10.77
CA PRO A 65 -2.22 19.14 -10.83
C PRO A 65 -3.28 19.01 -11.93
N ALA A 66 -2.92 18.41 -13.07
CA ALA A 66 -3.85 18.24 -14.19
C ALA A 66 -4.87 17.12 -13.93
N GLU A 67 -4.43 16.04 -13.30
CA GLU A 67 -5.31 14.94 -12.91
C GLU A 67 -6.25 15.35 -11.77
N PHE A 68 -5.73 16.05 -10.75
CA PHE A 68 -6.55 16.57 -9.66
C PHE A 68 -7.63 17.53 -10.18
N ALA A 69 -7.28 18.47 -11.08
CA ALA A 69 -8.26 19.37 -11.68
C ALA A 69 -9.35 18.62 -12.46
N ALA A 70 -9.00 17.53 -13.17
CA ALA A 70 -9.97 16.70 -13.86
C ALA A 70 -10.85 15.91 -12.89
N PHE A 71 -10.28 15.39 -11.81
CA PHE A 71 -11.03 14.70 -10.75
C PHE A 71 -11.98 15.64 -10.01
N HIS A 72 -11.49 16.83 -9.60
CA HIS A 72 -12.28 17.89 -8.97
C HIS A 72 -13.45 18.34 -9.86
N ALA A 73 -13.25 18.45 -11.18
CA ALA A 73 -14.31 18.76 -12.13
C ALA A 73 -15.24 17.57 -12.49
N CYS A 74 -15.08 16.41 -11.84
CA CYS A 74 -15.79 15.16 -12.13
C CYS A 74 -15.65 14.69 -13.60
N ALA A 75 -14.55 15.03 -14.27
CA ALA A 75 -14.23 14.58 -15.61
C ALA A 75 -13.62 13.17 -15.64
N ILE A 76 -13.12 12.70 -14.50
CA ILE A 76 -12.69 11.32 -14.24
C ILE A 76 -13.27 10.86 -12.90
N ASP A 77 -13.57 9.57 -12.80
CA ASP A 77 -14.18 8.98 -11.60
C ASP A 77 -13.14 8.58 -10.54
N PHE A 78 -11.89 8.35 -10.97
CA PHE A 78 -10.79 7.89 -10.11
C PHE A 78 -9.49 8.60 -10.45
N MET A 79 -8.68 8.83 -9.41
CA MET A 79 -7.31 9.34 -9.48
C MET A 79 -6.37 8.30 -8.87
N ASP A 80 -5.22 8.04 -9.52
CA ASP A 80 -4.25 7.01 -9.09
C ASP A 80 -3.26 7.55 -8.04
N TRP A 81 -3.08 8.87 -7.98
CA TRP A 81 -2.14 9.49 -7.06
C TRP A 81 -2.75 9.72 -5.68
N PRO A 82 -1.93 9.63 -4.61
CA PRO A 82 -2.34 10.13 -3.31
C PRO A 82 -2.65 11.64 -3.41
N LEU A 83 -3.74 12.06 -2.77
CA LEU A 83 -4.06 13.48 -2.67
C LEU A 83 -3.04 14.20 -1.79
N ASP A 84 -2.62 15.38 -2.23
CA ASP A 84 -1.91 16.30 -1.37
C ASP A 84 -2.83 16.76 -0.23
N PRO A 85 -2.26 17.08 0.95
CA PRO A 85 -3.07 17.40 2.12
C PRO A 85 -4.04 18.59 1.93
N ASP A 86 -3.59 19.65 1.25
CA ASP A 86 -4.41 20.83 0.96
C ASP A 86 -5.61 20.49 0.08
N ASP A 87 -5.41 19.66 -0.93
CA ASP A 87 -6.45 19.22 -1.86
C ASP A 87 -7.43 18.25 -1.18
N TYR A 88 -6.92 17.36 -0.31
CA TYR A 88 -7.74 16.52 0.55
C TYR A 88 -8.65 17.35 1.47
N ASN A 89 -8.08 18.36 2.13
CA ASN A 89 -8.82 19.26 3.02
C ASN A 89 -9.86 20.08 2.23
N THR A 90 -9.52 20.50 1.02
CA THR A 90 -10.44 21.19 0.10
C THR A 90 -11.65 20.33 -0.21
N LEU A 91 -11.43 19.10 -0.70
CA LEU A 91 -12.52 18.16 -1.02
C LEU A 91 -13.40 17.86 0.20
N ARG A 92 -12.80 17.66 1.38
CA ARG A 92 -13.56 17.43 2.61
C ARG A 92 -14.38 18.62 3.06
N SER A 93 -13.91 19.83 2.77
CA SER A 93 -14.64 21.06 3.11
C SER A 93 -15.83 21.29 2.17
N GLU A 94 -15.68 20.94 0.89
CA GLU A 94 -16.70 21.08 -0.15
C GLU A 94 -17.74 19.96 -0.10
N ASP A 95 -17.32 18.75 0.25
CA ASP A 95 -18.14 17.54 0.33
C ASP A 95 -17.94 16.80 1.68
N PRO A 96 -18.45 17.37 2.79
CA PRO A 96 -18.24 16.81 4.13
C PRO A 96 -18.91 15.45 4.34
N ASN A 97 -19.90 15.10 3.51
CA ASN A 97 -20.61 13.82 3.58
C ASN A 97 -20.03 12.76 2.62
N MET A 98 -19.01 13.10 1.82
CA MET A 98 -18.43 12.23 0.79
C MET A 98 -19.48 11.72 -0.21
N GLU A 99 -20.42 12.59 -0.60
CA GLU A 99 -21.47 12.27 -1.59
C GLU A 99 -20.94 12.27 -3.03
N VAL A 100 -19.87 13.01 -3.29
CA VAL A 100 -19.22 13.18 -4.60
C VAL A 100 -17.81 12.61 -4.58
N TYR A 101 -17.00 12.96 -3.58
CA TYR A 101 -15.60 12.56 -3.47
C TYR A 101 -15.42 11.58 -2.31
N ALA A 102 -15.43 10.29 -2.64
CA ALA A 102 -15.18 9.23 -1.67
C ALA A 102 -13.70 8.86 -1.64
N THR A 103 -13.16 8.65 -0.44
CA THR A 103 -11.79 8.16 -0.25
C THR A 103 -11.83 6.64 -0.05
N PRO A 104 -11.07 5.83 -0.82
CA PRO A 104 -10.98 4.41 -0.54
C PRO A 104 -10.35 4.19 0.85
N PHE A 105 -10.76 3.12 1.53
CA PHE A 105 -10.40 2.80 2.92
C PHE A 105 -8.96 2.34 3.13
N TYR A 106 -8.09 2.50 2.13
CA TYR A 106 -6.72 2.04 2.21
C TYR A 106 -5.83 3.21 2.66
N VAL A 107 -5.22 3.03 3.83
CA VAL A 107 -4.05 3.81 4.22
C VAL A 107 -2.97 3.47 3.20
N ASP A 108 -2.42 4.50 2.54
CA ASP A 108 -1.29 4.34 1.63
C ASP A 108 -0.19 3.52 2.32
N ARG A 109 0.18 2.40 1.70
CA ARG A 109 1.29 1.53 2.15
C ARG A 109 2.56 1.80 1.37
N GLY A 110 2.57 2.84 0.54
CA GLY A 110 3.75 3.37 -0.10
C GLY A 110 4.80 3.73 0.94
N MET A 111 6.06 3.39 0.64
CA MET A 111 7.18 3.69 1.51
C MET A 111 7.92 4.91 0.96
N ARG A 112 8.13 5.91 1.82
CA ARG A 112 9.01 7.04 1.53
C ARG A 112 10.36 6.76 2.18
N GLU A 113 11.35 6.41 1.36
CA GLU A 113 12.66 5.98 1.83
C GLU A 113 13.82 6.66 1.09
N PHE A 114 15.02 6.50 1.66
CA PHE A 114 16.27 6.83 0.99
C PHE A 114 16.97 5.56 0.55
N ASP A 115 17.06 5.35 -0.75
CA ASP A 115 17.90 4.30 -1.32
C ASP A 115 19.38 4.71 -1.27
N LEU A 116 20.17 3.99 -0.47
CA LEU A 116 21.59 4.27 -0.29
C LEU A 116 22.44 3.37 -1.18
N ASN A 117 23.29 3.97 -2.01
CA ASN A 117 24.19 3.22 -2.87
C ASN A 117 25.39 2.69 -2.08
N ASN A 118 25.33 1.42 -1.68
CA ASN A 118 26.38 0.77 -0.90
C ASN A 118 27.71 0.55 -1.66
N LYS A 119 27.80 0.92 -2.96
CA LYS A 119 29.00 0.78 -3.78
C LYS A 119 29.77 2.10 -3.98
N ARG A 120 29.25 3.21 -3.48
CA ARG A 120 29.88 4.54 -3.64
C ARG A 120 30.08 5.21 -2.29
N TRP A 121 31.24 5.80 -2.08
CA TRP A 121 31.50 6.65 -0.93
C TRP A 121 30.64 7.93 -1.02
N PRO A 122 30.05 8.44 0.09
CA PRO A 122 30.20 7.94 1.46
C PRO A 122 29.20 6.83 1.85
N THR A 123 28.15 6.58 1.06
CA THR A 123 27.09 5.62 1.40
C THR A 123 27.53 4.15 1.43
N SER A 124 28.71 3.81 0.91
CA SER A 124 29.34 2.49 1.06
C SER A 124 29.79 2.20 2.49
N ASP A 125 30.10 3.23 3.28
CA ASP A 125 30.50 3.07 4.68
C ASP A 125 29.29 2.78 5.58
N VAL A 126 29.37 1.71 6.37
CA VAL A 126 28.31 1.32 7.31
C VAL A 126 28.11 2.34 8.41
N TRP A 127 29.17 2.99 8.87
CA TRP A 127 29.10 3.99 9.94
C TRP A 127 28.43 5.26 9.44
N PHE A 128 28.72 5.68 8.20
CA PHE A 128 27.99 6.77 7.54
C PHE A 128 26.49 6.47 7.44
N ARG A 129 26.11 5.27 7.00
CA ARG A 129 24.68 4.90 6.91
C ARG A 129 24.00 4.85 8.27
N LYS A 130 24.70 4.38 9.31
CA LYS A 130 24.19 4.33 10.67
C LYS A 130 24.04 5.74 11.27
N ALA A 131 25.01 6.63 11.04
CA ALA A 131 24.91 8.03 11.41
C ALA A 131 23.72 8.71 10.71
N LEU A 132 23.53 8.46 9.42
CA LEU A 132 22.36 8.95 8.68
C LEU A 132 21.03 8.44 9.25
N ALA A 133 20.98 7.18 9.70
CA ALA A 133 19.78 6.60 10.31
C ALA A 133 19.41 7.29 11.64
N PHE A 134 20.38 7.70 12.47
CA PHE A 134 20.13 8.53 13.65
C PHE A 134 19.74 9.97 13.29
N ALA A 135 20.34 10.54 12.22
CA ALA A 135 20.02 11.89 11.77
C ALA A 135 18.59 11.99 11.25
N PHE A 136 18.09 10.92 10.62
CA PHE A 136 16.69 10.75 10.22
C PHE A 136 15.94 9.78 11.13
N GLY A 137 16.30 9.74 12.42
CA GLY A 137 15.69 8.84 13.38
C GLY A 137 14.18 9.10 13.60
N THR A 138 13.56 8.25 14.42
CA THR A 138 12.10 8.24 14.64
C THR A 138 11.49 9.62 14.92
N GLY A 139 12.15 10.47 15.71
CA GLY A 139 11.68 11.83 16.00
C GLY A 139 11.56 12.73 14.77
N LEU A 140 12.50 12.66 13.82
CA LEU A 140 12.43 13.43 12.59
C LEU A 140 11.41 12.84 11.61
N LYS A 141 11.30 11.50 11.54
CA LYS A 141 10.24 10.82 10.78
C LYS A 141 8.85 11.23 11.26
N SER A 142 8.63 11.27 12.58
CA SER A 142 7.36 11.73 13.16
C SER A 142 7.03 13.19 12.79
N ARG A 143 8.03 14.07 12.74
CA ARG A 143 7.84 15.45 12.28
C ARG A 143 7.51 15.52 10.80
N PHE A 144 8.18 14.73 9.97
CA PHE A 144 7.87 14.63 8.55
C PHE A 144 6.43 14.17 8.32
N VAL A 145 5.98 13.12 9.03
CA VAL A 145 4.59 12.66 8.99
C VAL A 145 3.64 13.78 9.41
N ALA A 146 3.91 14.47 10.50
CA ALA A 146 3.01 15.51 11.02
C ALA A 146 2.97 16.78 10.15
N GLN A 147 4.11 17.21 9.59
CA GLN A 147 4.25 18.52 8.95
C GLN A 147 4.19 18.46 7.42
N VAL A 148 4.62 17.35 6.81
CA VAL A 148 4.66 17.20 5.34
C VAL A 148 3.51 16.31 4.87
N LEU A 149 3.19 15.26 5.62
CA LEU A 149 2.08 14.36 5.28
C LEU A 149 0.79 14.70 6.04
N GLU A 150 0.79 15.74 6.88
CA GLU A 150 -0.35 16.15 7.72
C GLU A 150 -0.99 15.00 8.53
N GLY A 151 -0.17 14.05 9.00
CA GLY A 151 -0.64 12.90 9.76
C GLY A 151 -1.22 11.76 8.91
N MET A 152 -1.22 11.88 7.58
CA MET A 152 -1.71 10.84 6.66
C MET A 152 -0.71 9.68 6.44
N GLY A 153 0.40 9.66 7.18
CA GLY A 153 1.43 8.62 7.08
C GLY A 153 1.72 7.94 8.42
N LEU A 154 2.57 6.90 8.37
CA LEU A 154 3.04 6.18 9.54
C LEU A 154 4.58 6.16 9.57
N VAL A 155 5.15 6.21 10.76
CA VAL A 155 6.60 6.10 10.93
C VAL A 155 7.02 4.64 10.68
N MET A 156 8.04 4.45 9.84
CA MET A 156 8.58 3.14 9.51
C MET A 156 10.06 3.02 9.94
N ASP A 157 10.37 1.96 10.68
CA ASP A 157 11.74 1.57 11.06
C ASP A 157 12.19 0.26 10.40
N SER A 158 11.37 -0.28 9.50
CA SER A 158 11.60 -1.50 8.73
C SER A 158 11.40 -1.21 7.25
N PRO A 159 12.21 -1.80 6.35
CA PRO A 159 12.01 -1.71 4.91
C PRO A 159 10.77 -2.49 4.44
N LEU A 160 10.16 -3.27 5.32
CA LEU A 160 8.88 -3.92 5.10
C LEU A 160 7.79 -3.18 5.86
N ALA A 161 6.79 -2.68 5.12
CA ALA A 161 5.50 -2.27 5.68
C ALA A 161 4.80 -3.49 6.30
N TRP A 162 3.88 -3.26 7.24
CA TRP A 162 3.12 -4.25 8.02
C TRP A 162 2.44 -5.37 7.19
N SER A 163 3.25 -6.31 6.71
CA SER A 163 2.82 -7.53 6.03
C SER A 163 2.82 -8.67 7.04
N GLU A 164 1.64 -9.18 7.34
CA GLU A 164 1.45 -10.28 8.29
C GLU A 164 2.35 -11.48 7.90
N GLY A 165 3.07 -12.03 8.88
CA GLY A 165 4.00 -13.15 8.68
C GLY A 165 5.40 -12.79 8.16
N TRP A 166 5.62 -11.58 7.63
CA TRP A 166 6.91 -11.14 7.07
C TRP A 166 7.48 -9.88 7.76
N TYR A 167 6.64 -9.16 8.47
CA TYR A 167 7.01 -8.01 9.27
C TYR A 167 7.32 -8.42 10.71
N ASN A 168 8.43 -7.92 11.26
CA ASN A 168 8.72 -8.04 12.69
C ASN A 168 8.14 -6.83 13.44
N PRO A 169 7.03 -6.99 14.21
CA PRO A 169 6.41 -5.91 14.97
C PRO A 169 7.28 -5.33 16.07
N TYR A 170 8.36 -6.00 16.43
CA TYR A 170 9.30 -5.54 17.44
C TYR A 170 10.43 -4.68 16.85
N CYS A 171 10.53 -4.55 15.53
CA CYS A 171 11.48 -3.66 14.87
C CYS A 171 10.98 -2.21 14.92
N THR A 172 11.00 -1.64 16.13
CA THR A 172 10.52 -0.27 16.41
C THR A 172 11.61 0.51 17.12
N ASN A 173 11.72 1.80 16.80
CA ASN A 173 12.64 2.74 17.44
C ASN A 173 14.11 2.30 17.42
N LEU A 174 14.55 1.63 16.34
CA LEU A 174 15.91 1.12 16.19
C LEU A 174 16.95 2.24 16.14
N TYR A 175 16.56 3.40 15.58
CA TYR A 175 17.36 4.61 15.49
C TYR A 175 16.52 5.81 15.97
N PRO A 176 16.53 6.13 17.28
CA PRO A 176 15.92 7.36 17.76
C PRO A 176 16.61 8.57 17.13
N TYR A 177 15.89 9.69 16.99
CA TYR A 177 16.52 10.91 16.50
C TYR A 177 17.53 11.43 17.52
N ASP A 178 18.82 11.37 17.18
CA ASP A 178 19.92 11.76 18.07
C ASP A 178 21.15 12.20 17.27
N LEU A 179 21.38 13.51 17.21
CA LEU A 179 22.53 14.08 16.50
C LEU A 179 23.87 13.78 17.18
N GLN A 180 23.88 13.54 18.49
CA GLN A 180 25.12 13.17 19.19
C GLN A 180 25.51 11.75 18.82
N ALA A 181 24.55 10.82 18.83
CA ALA A 181 24.76 9.46 18.34
C ALA A 181 25.22 9.42 16.87
N CYS A 182 24.80 10.39 16.03
CA CYS A 182 25.31 10.50 14.66
C CYS A 182 26.82 10.73 14.60
N VAL A 183 27.33 11.57 15.50
CA VAL A 183 28.76 11.94 15.55
C VAL A 183 29.59 10.83 16.18
N ASP A 184 29.02 10.09 17.13
CA ASP A 184 29.71 9.04 17.90
C ASP A 184 29.69 7.65 17.21
N THR A 185 29.03 7.55 16.04
CA THR A 185 28.89 6.33 15.24
C THR A 185 30.13 6.08 14.38
#